data_AF-A0A3B8YP56-F1
#
_entry.id   AF-A0A3B8YP56-F1
#
_cell.length_a   1.000
_cell.length_b   1.000
_cell.length_c   1.000
_cell.angle_alpha   90.00
_cell.angle_beta   90.00
_cell.angle_gamma   90.00
#
_symmetry.space_group_name_H-M   'P 1'
#
loop_
_entity.id
_entity.type
_entity.pdbx_description
1 polymer ?
#
loop_
_entity_poly.entity_id
_entity_poly.type
_entity_poly.pdbx_seq_one_letter_code
_entity_poly.pdbx_strand_id
1 'polypeptide(L)'
;WVRSSENIENPINTSLLITPYVIGTGLTAPDDPSQKETEIKAYYNKAVNRIFIESNKDLIAWEIFYVSGQKVFEEKAESSINRASFSVGHLAKGVYIVKVNVDGINKSLKVLVR
;
A
#
# COMPACT_ATOMS: atom_id res chain seq x y z
N TRP A 1 -28.68 42.71 43.32
CA TRP A 1 -28.59 43.04 41.89
C TRP A 1 -27.15 42.91 41.45
N VAL A 2 -26.78 41.77 40.88
CA VAL A 2 -25.49 41.56 40.22
C VAL A 2 -25.82 41.18 38.78
N ARG A 3 -25.34 41.98 37.84
CA ARG A 3 -25.55 41.77 36.40
C ARG A 3 -24.64 40.63 35.94
N SER A 4 -25.23 39.54 35.47
CA SER A 4 -24.53 38.51 34.72
C SER A 4 -24.05 39.11 33.40
N SER A 5 -22.75 39.21 33.21
CA SER A 5 -22.15 39.55 31.91
C SER A 5 -22.05 38.27 31.09
N GLU A 6 -23.02 38.03 30.20
CA GLU A 6 -22.86 37.05 29.13
C GLU A 6 -21.82 37.58 28.14
N ASN A 7 -20.78 36.77 27.90
CA ASN A 7 -19.66 37.12 27.03
C ASN A 7 -20.09 36.96 25.55
N ILE A 8 -20.55 38.06 24.95
CA ILE A 8 -21.08 38.11 23.57
C ILE A 8 -19.97 38.17 22.51
N GLU A 9 -18.73 38.51 22.90
CA GLU A 9 -17.67 38.83 21.94
C GLU A 9 -16.84 37.63 21.47
N ASN A 10 -16.96 36.48 22.15
CA ASN A 10 -16.36 35.22 21.71
C ASN A 10 -17.26 34.04 22.12
N PRO A 11 -18.22 33.61 21.29
CA PRO A 11 -18.98 32.41 21.59
C PRO A 11 -18.02 31.23 21.61
N ILE A 12 -17.80 30.63 22.78
CA ILE A 12 -17.08 29.36 22.89
C ILE A 12 -17.91 28.35 22.09
N ASN A 13 -17.34 27.84 20.99
CA ASN A 13 -18.00 26.86 20.14
C ASN A 13 -18.16 25.55 20.93
N THR A 14 -19.24 25.47 21.69
CA THR A 14 -19.69 24.26 22.39
C THR A 14 -20.47 23.41 21.38
N SER A 15 -19.80 22.99 20.30
CA SER A 15 -20.34 21.99 19.39
C SER A 15 -20.69 20.75 20.21
N LEU A 16 -21.98 20.46 20.34
CA LEU A 16 -22.46 19.29 21.04
C LEU A 16 -21.94 18.04 20.30
N LEU A 17 -20.98 17.34 20.91
CA LEU A 17 -20.56 16.01 20.47
C LEU A 17 -21.65 15.02 20.89
N ILE A 18 -22.64 14.83 20.01
CA ILE A 18 -23.66 13.78 20.20
C ILE A 18 -23.05 12.48 19.70
N THR A 19 -22.58 11.64 20.63
CA THR A 19 -22.25 10.24 20.32
C THR A 19 -23.52 9.40 20.49
N PRO A 20 -24.01 8.71 19.45
CA PRO A 20 -25.15 7.83 19.60
C PRO A 20 -24.76 6.66 20.50
N TYR A 21 -25.39 6.52 21.65
CA TYR A 21 -25.33 5.32 22.46
C TYR A 21 -26.33 4.31 21.89
N VAL A 22 -25.84 3.11 21.57
CA VAL A 22 -26.66 2.00 21.05
C VAL A 22 -26.73 0.90 22.10
N ILE A 23 -27.96 0.55 22.50
CA ILE A 23 -28.25 -0.63 23.32
C ILE A 23 -28.44 -1.81 22.38
N GLY A 24 -27.44 -2.69 22.30
CA GLY A 24 -27.47 -3.88 21.46
C GLY A 24 -26.07 -4.46 21.27
N THR A 25 -25.96 -5.70 20.80
CA THR A 25 -24.68 -6.37 20.55
C THR A 25 -23.79 -5.45 19.70
N GLY A 26 -22.67 -5.04 20.28
CA GLY A 26 -21.90 -3.87 19.89
C GLY A 26 -21.77 -3.68 18.40
N LEU A 27 -22.04 -2.46 17.94
CA LEU A 27 -21.70 -2.03 16.59
C LEU A 27 -20.19 -2.24 16.42
N THR A 28 -19.82 -3.23 15.62
CA THR A 28 -18.45 -3.34 15.11
C THR A 28 -18.10 -1.99 14.52
N ALA A 29 -17.02 -1.39 14.99
CA ALA A 29 -16.51 -0.16 14.40
C ALA A 29 -16.39 -0.38 12.88
N PRO A 30 -16.76 0.60 12.03
CA PRO A 30 -16.52 0.47 10.61
C PRO A 30 -15.03 0.16 10.42
N ASP A 31 -14.73 -0.92 9.67
CA ASP A 31 -13.35 -1.32 9.40
C ASP A 31 -12.57 -0.10 8.96
N ASP A 32 -11.49 0.20 9.69
CA ASP A 32 -10.65 1.33 9.37
C ASP A 32 -10.06 1.07 7.97
N PRO A 33 -10.35 1.91 6.96
CA PRO A 33 -9.83 1.71 5.62
C PRO A 33 -8.29 1.74 5.56
N SER A 34 -7.63 2.23 6.61
CA SER A 34 -6.17 2.18 6.78
C SER A 34 -5.64 0.76 7.10
N GLN A 35 -6.50 -0.17 7.50
CA GLN A 35 -6.14 -1.55 7.87
C GLN A 35 -6.31 -2.58 6.74
N LYS A 36 -6.46 -2.15 5.49
CA LYS A 36 -6.47 -3.10 4.37
C LYS A 36 -5.16 -3.91 4.36
N GLU A 37 -5.29 -5.24 4.29
CA GLU A 37 -4.14 -6.13 4.13
C GLU A 37 -3.32 -5.73 2.91
N THR A 38 -2.01 -5.95 3.01
CA THR A 38 -1.07 -5.57 1.95
C THR A 38 -1.15 -6.59 0.81
N GLU A 39 -1.69 -6.15 -0.32
CA GLU A 39 -1.82 -6.94 -1.54
C GLU A 39 -0.66 -6.62 -2.49
N ILE A 40 0.07 -7.67 -2.91
CA ILE A 40 1.20 -7.53 -3.83
C ILE A 40 1.08 -8.59 -4.92
N LYS A 41 1.19 -8.16 -6.18
CA LYS A 41 1.17 -9.00 -7.38
C LYS A 41 2.41 -8.74 -8.21
N ALA A 42 2.98 -9.80 -8.77
CA ALA A 42 4.02 -9.70 -9.78
C ALA A 42 3.71 -10.68 -10.92
N TYR A 43 3.79 -10.21 -12.16
CA TYR A 43 3.42 -11.01 -13.32
C TYR A 43 4.17 -10.56 -14.57
N TYR A 44 4.33 -11.49 -15.53
CA TYR A 44 4.92 -11.21 -16.83
C TYR A 44 3.83 -10.90 -17.86
N ASN A 45 3.99 -9.80 -18.59
CA ASN A 45 3.16 -9.45 -19.74
C ASN A 45 3.95 -9.68 -21.03
N LYS A 46 3.49 -10.65 -21.84
CA LYS A 46 4.10 -11.04 -23.10
C LYS A 46 3.97 -9.98 -24.20
N ALA A 47 2.87 -9.22 -24.22
CA ALA A 47 2.63 -8.24 -25.29
C ALA A 47 3.65 -7.10 -25.27
N VAL A 48 4.11 -6.72 -24.08
CA VAL A 48 5.06 -5.62 -23.88
C VAL A 48 6.44 -6.08 -23.40
N ASN A 49 6.65 -7.39 -23.23
CA ASN A 49 7.89 -7.99 -22.72
C ASN A 49 8.39 -7.34 -21.42
N ARG A 50 7.50 -7.21 -20.43
CA ARG A 50 7.82 -6.65 -19.11
C ARG A 50 7.29 -7.50 -17.97
N ILE A 51 8.03 -7.53 -16.87
CA ILE A 51 7.51 -7.94 -15.57
C ILE A 51 6.90 -6.70 -14.92
N PHE A 52 5.68 -6.83 -14.41
CA PHE A 52 5.00 -5.80 -13.63
C PHE A 52 4.96 -6.21 -12.17
N ILE A 53 5.07 -5.21 -11.30
CA ILE A 53 4.90 -5.32 -9.86
C ILE A 53 3.83 -4.30 -9.48
N GLU A 54 2.80 -4.75 -8.78
CA GLU A 54 1.68 -3.93 -8.35
C GLU A 54 1.40 -4.17 -6.87
N SER A 55 1.10 -3.10 -6.15
CA SER A 55 0.78 -3.10 -4.73
C SER A 55 -0.37 -2.16 -4.44
N ASN A 56 -1.16 -2.42 -3.39
CA ASN A 56 -2.17 -1.48 -2.88
C ASN A 56 -1.57 -0.44 -1.91
N LYS A 57 -0.30 -0.58 -1.57
CA LYS A 57 0.51 0.34 -0.76
C LYS A 57 1.81 0.70 -1.48
N ASP A 58 2.58 1.61 -0.90
CA ASP A 58 3.83 2.10 -1.48
C ASP A 58 4.91 1.02 -1.59
N LEU A 59 5.40 0.83 -2.81
CA LEU A 59 6.58 0.04 -3.11
C LEU A 59 7.81 0.82 -2.65
N ILE A 60 8.61 0.20 -1.79
CA ILE A 60 9.85 0.80 -1.25
C ILE A 60 11.05 0.32 -2.08
N ALA A 61 11.09 -0.98 -2.38
CA ALA A 61 12.20 -1.57 -3.12
C ALA A 61 11.75 -2.86 -3.82
N TRP A 62 12.43 -3.20 -4.91
CA TRP A 62 12.28 -4.50 -5.55
C TRP A 62 13.57 -4.97 -6.18
N GLU A 63 13.73 -6.28 -6.17
CA GLU A 63 14.86 -6.99 -6.75
C GLU A 63 14.34 -8.13 -7.61
N ILE A 64 15.03 -8.42 -8.71
CA ILE A 64 14.71 -9.52 -9.60
C ILE A 64 15.91 -10.45 -9.68
N PHE A 65 15.65 -11.72 -9.42
CA PHE A 65 16.63 -12.80 -9.49
C PHE A 65 16.21 -13.82 -10.54
N TYR A 66 17.17 -14.39 -11.26
CA TYR A 66 16.93 -15.63 -11.97
C TYR A 66 16.81 -16.80 -10.98
N VAL A 67 16.15 -17.90 -11.37
CA VAL A 67 15.94 -19.05 -10.48
C VAL A 67 17.23 -19.67 -9.92
N SER A 68 18.37 -19.44 -10.57
CA SER A 68 19.70 -19.83 -10.05
C SER A 68 20.16 -19.02 -8.84
N GLY A 69 19.46 -17.96 -8.47
CA GLY A 69 19.86 -17.00 -7.43
C GLY A 69 20.69 -15.82 -7.94
N GLN A 70 20.99 -15.76 -9.24
CA GLN A 70 21.67 -14.60 -9.84
C GLN A 70 20.78 -13.37 -9.77
N LYS A 71 21.27 -12.28 -9.15
CA LYS A 71 20.60 -10.97 -9.17
C LYS A 71 20.72 -10.36 -10.56
N VAL A 72 19.60 -9.93 -11.13
CA VAL A 72 19.52 -9.36 -12.47
C VAL A 72 19.17 -7.88 -12.40
N PHE A 73 18.40 -7.48 -11.40
CA PHE A 73 17.96 -6.10 -11.23
C PHE A 73 17.69 -5.79 -9.77
N GLU A 74 17.86 -4.52 -9.41
CA GLU A 74 17.53 -3.94 -8.11
C GLU A 74 17.18 -2.47 -8.30
N GLU A 75 16.11 -2.02 -7.66
CA GLU A 75 15.70 -0.63 -7.66
C GLU A 75 14.98 -0.30 -6.34
N LYS A 76 15.07 0.97 -5.94
CA LYS A 76 14.38 1.54 -4.80
C LYS A 76 13.53 2.70 -5.28
N ALA A 77 12.35 2.85 -4.71
CA ALA A 77 11.48 3.97 -5.04
C ALA A 77 12.06 5.27 -4.45
N GLU A 78 12.17 6.29 -5.30
CA GLU A 78 12.55 7.65 -4.88
C GLU A 78 11.34 8.46 -4.37
N SER A 79 10.13 8.00 -4.69
CA SER A 79 8.86 8.62 -4.32
C SER A 79 7.77 7.56 -4.09
N SER A 80 6.62 7.99 -3.56
CA SER A 80 5.47 7.11 -3.35
C SER A 80 4.94 6.59 -4.69
N ILE A 81 5.21 5.31 -4.98
CA ILE A 81 4.73 4.60 -6.16
C ILE A 81 4.15 3.25 -5.73
N ASN A 82 3.12 2.79 -6.43
CA ASN A 82 2.46 1.51 -6.15
C ASN A 82 2.57 0.51 -7.31
N ARG A 83 3.26 0.91 -8.39
CA ARG A 83 3.50 0.10 -9.58
C ARG A 83 4.90 0.32 -10.11
N ALA A 84 5.59 -0.78 -10.42
CA ALA A 84 6.88 -0.79 -11.09
C ALA A 84 6.87 -1.77 -12.28
N SER A 85 7.80 -1.58 -13.21
CA SER A 85 7.95 -2.54 -14.32
C SER A 85 9.37 -2.62 -14.84
N PHE A 86 9.78 -3.83 -15.19
CA PHE A 86 11.12 -4.14 -15.68
C PHE A 86 11.08 -4.80 -17.06
N SER A 87 11.90 -4.32 -17.99
CA SER A 87 11.98 -4.87 -19.35
C SER A 87 12.75 -6.18 -19.35
N VAL A 88 12.15 -7.25 -19.89
CA VAL A 88 12.78 -8.57 -19.97
C VAL A 88 13.30 -8.92 -21.37
N GLY A 89 13.35 -7.96 -22.29
CA GLY A 89 13.73 -8.21 -23.69
C GLY A 89 15.13 -8.79 -23.90
N HIS A 90 16.05 -8.54 -22.97
CA HIS A 90 17.42 -9.07 -22.98
C HIS A 90 17.59 -10.31 -22.09
N LEU A 91 16.53 -10.74 -21.40
CA LEU A 91 16.58 -11.87 -20.47
C LEU A 91 16.26 -13.18 -21.17
N ALA A 92 16.89 -14.25 -20.69
CA ALA A 92 16.51 -15.60 -21.08
C ALA A 92 15.08 -15.92 -20.63
N LYS A 93 14.40 -16.77 -21.39
CA LYS A 93 13.12 -17.33 -20.94
C LYS A 93 13.34 -18.23 -19.74
N GLY A 94 12.44 -18.19 -18.77
CA GLY A 94 12.58 -19.00 -17.57
C GLY A 94 11.86 -18.40 -16.37
N VAL A 95 12.19 -18.93 -15.21
CA VAL A 95 11.61 -18.53 -13.94
C VAL A 95 12.48 -17.47 -13.28
N TYR A 96 11.81 -16.42 -12.82
CA TYR A 96 12.39 -15.33 -12.05
C TYR A 96 11.72 -15.24 -10.68
N ILE A 97 12.50 -14.85 -9.67
CA ILE A 97 12.02 -14.55 -8.33
C ILE A 97 12.08 -13.03 -8.15
N VAL A 98 10.92 -12.43 -7.93
CA VAL A 98 10.78 -11.00 -7.66
C VAL A 98 10.64 -10.82 -6.15
N LYS A 99 11.62 -10.21 -5.51
CA LYS A 99 11.53 -9.79 -4.12
C LYS A 99 11.02 -8.35 -4.08
N VAL A 100 10.03 -8.08 -3.25
CA VAL A 100 9.39 -6.78 -3.15
C VAL A 100 9.29 -6.41 -1.68
N ASN A 101 9.64 -5.16 -1.36
CA ASN A 101 9.40 -4.53 -0.09
C ASN A 101 8.29 -3.47 -0.26
N VAL A 102 7.20 -3.65 0.46
CA VAL A 102 6.06 -2.73 0.52
C VAL A 102 5.82 -2.39 1.97
N ASP A 103 5.96 -1.11 2.34
CA ASP A 103 5.64 -0.65 3.71
C ASP A 103 6.29 -1.52 4.81
N GLY A 104 7.54 -1.95 4.61
CA GLY A 104 8.28 -2.82 5.53
C GLY A 104 7.98 -4.33 5.41
N ILE A 105 6.95 -4.71 4.66
CA ILE A 105 6.60 -6.12 4.38
C ILE A 105 7.40 -6.62 3.18
N ASN A 106 8.19 -7.67 3.40
CA ASN A 106 8.95 -8.33 2.34
C ASN A 106 8.18 -9.55 1.79
N LYS A 107 8.02 -9.61 0.47
CA LYS A 107 7.40 -10.75 -0.22
C LYS A 107 8.25 -11.21 -1.40
N SER A 108 8.27 -12.52 -1.64
CA SER A 108 8.90 -13.12 -2.81
C SER A 108 7.84 -13.74 -3.71
N LEU A 109 7.86 -13.39 -5.00
CA LEU A 109 6.88 -13.80 -6.00
C LEU A 109 7.59 -14.47 -7.17
N LYS A 110 7.10 -15.64 -7.58
CA LYS A 110 7.65 -16.38 -8.72
C LYS A 110 6.96 -15.93 -10.01
N VAL A 111 7.74 -15.57 -11.03
CA VAL A 111 7.25 -15.12 -12.34
C VAL A 111 7.88 -15.97 -13.45
N LEU A 112 7.07 -16.46 -14.37
CA LEU A 112 7.51 -17.20 -15.56
C LEU A 112 7.56 -16.26 -16.77
N VAL A 113 8.74 -16.07 -17.35
CA VAL A 113 8.98 -15.29 -18.58
C VAL A 113 9.05 -16.26 -19.77
N ARG A 114 8.22 -16.04 -20.81
CA ARG A 114 8.03 -16.99 -21.93
C ARG A 114 7.76 -16.35 -23.30
#